data_AF-A0A8T1GXJ0-F1
#
_entry.id   AF-A0A8T1GXJ0-F1
#
_cell.length_a   1.000
_cell.length_b   1.000
_cell.length_c   1.000
_cell.angle_alpha   90.00
_cell.angle_beta   90.00
_cell.angle_gamma   90.00
#
_symmetry.space_group_name_H-M   'P 1'
#
loop_
_entity.id
_entity.type
_entity.pdbx_description
1 polymer ?
#
loop_
_entity_poly.entity_id
_entity_poly.type
_entity_poly.pdbx_seq_one_letter_code
_entity_poly.pdbx_strand_id
1 'polypeptide(L)'
;KIRHRERCRINQARYRQRQMLVETEIEDAIAKLRTEIEDLQMKCKGSVRLQTTPTSWALASEYFRQFNYYLSSPGTLYKMASTFLHEIMAPDVTDGSLFGVDAQLENWRLLALYFGDVRVDLKGLRTPTTDTLIAGTVTRATITNNTLRRAFPQLNSDGVGGGHIKPNAESAR
;
A
#
# COMPACT_ATOMS: atom_id res chain seq x y z
N LYS A 1 8.15 61.38 -14.76
CA LYS A 1 7.16 60.32 -15.13
C LYS A 1 7.73 59.28 -16.12
N ILE A 2 8.55 59.64 -17.11
CA ILE A 2 9.14 58.72 -18.12
C ILE A 2 10.04 57.62 -17.50
N ARG A 3 10.89 57.96 -16.52
CA ARG A 3 11.79 57.00 -15.83
C ARG A 3 11.08 55.83 -15.12
N HIS A 4 9.86 56.04 -14.61
CA HIS A 4 9.14 55.01 -13.87
C HIS A 4 8.55 53.96 -14.81
N ARG A 5 7.96 54.39 -15.94
CA ARG A 5 7.45 53.47 -16.98
C ARG A 5 8.56 52.59 -17.56
N GLU A 6 9.72 53.18 -17.82
CA GLU A 6 10.86 52.42 -18.35
C GLU A 6 11.36 51.37 -17.35
N ARG A 7 11.40 51.72 -16.06
CA ARG A 7 11.78 50.79 -14.99
C ARG A 7 10.75 49.66 -14.84
N CYS A 8 9.46 49.95 -14.95
CA CYS A 8 8.40 48.92 -14.97
C CYS A 8 8.51 48.00 -16.18
N ARG A 9 8.83 48.53 -17.37
CA ARG A 9 9.03 47.74 -18.60
C ARG A 9 10.21 46.77 -18.45
N ILE A 10 11.34 47.24 -17.96
CA ILE A 10 12.54 46.41 -17.72
C ILE A 10 12.27 45.35 -16.66
N ASN A 11 11.58 45.71 -15.56
CA ASN A 11 11.25 44.75 -14.51
C ASN A 11 10.24 43.69 -15.01
N GLN A 12 9.23 44.06 -15.80
CA GLN A 12 8.34 43.09 -16.44
C GLN A 12 9.07 42.16 -17.41
N ALA A 13 9.99 42.70 -18.24
CA ALA A 13 10.78 41.88 -19.14
C ALA A 13 11.65 40.87 -18.37
N ARG A 14 12.33 41.32 -17.30
CA ARG A 14 13.11 40.44 -16.41
C ARG A 14 12.25 39.39 -15.71
N TYR A 15 11.05 39.76 -15.27
CA TYR A 15 10.13 38.82 -14.64
C TYR A 15 9.71 37.71 -15.62
N ARG A 16 9.32 38.08 -16.85
CA ARG A 16 8.97 37.09 -17.90
C ARG A 16 10.16 36.20 -18.25
N GLN A 17 11.35 36.77 -18.36
CA GLN A 17 12.56 36.00 -18.66
C GLN A 17 12.90 35.00 -17.55
N ARG A 18 12.73 35.38 -16.27
CA ARG A 18 12.88 34.46 -15.14
C ARG A 18 11.83 33.36 -15.15
N GLN A 19 10.57 33.68 -15.47
CA GLN A 19 9.54 32.65 -15.57
C GLN A 19 9.85 31.63 -16.67
N MET A 20 10.26 32.09 -17.86
CA MET A 20 10.65 31.19 -18.94
C MET A 20 11.82 30.28 -18.55
N LEU A 21 12.87 30.83 -17.91
CA LEU A 21 14.01 30.02 -17.46
C LEU A 21 13.60 28.90 -16.51
N VAL A 22 12.77 29.21 -15.51
CA VAL A 22 12.29 28.22 -14.55
C VAL A 22 11.42 27.16 -15.25
N GLU A 23 10.56 27.57 -16.18
CA GLU A 23 9.73 26.64 -16.95
C GLU A 23 10.59 25.69 -17.78
N THR A 24 11.59 26.20 -18.51
CA THR A 24 12.52 25.38 -19.29
C THR A 24 13.36 24.44 -18.40
N GLU A 25 13.85 24.91 -17.26
CA GLU A 25 14.59 24.07 -16.30
C GLU A 25 13.73 22.90 -15.77
N ILE A 26 12.44 23.15 -15.51
CA ILE A 26 11.50 22.11 -15.08
C ILE A 26 11.25 21.11 -16.23
N GLU A 27 11.03 21.60 -17.45
CA GLU A 27 10.82 20.74 -18.62
C GLU A 27 12.04 19.84 -18.88
N ASP A 28 13.26 20.38 -18.80
CA ASP A 28 14.50 19.63 -18.94
C ASP A 28 14.66 18.59 -17.83
N ALA A 29 14.33 18.95 -16.57
CA ALA A 29 14.36 18.00 -15.46
C ALA A 29 13.35 16.85 -15.65
N ILE A 30 12.14 17.14 -16.11
CA ILE A 30 11.12 16.12 -16.42
C ILE A 30 11.60 15.21 -17.56
N ALA A 31 12.14 15.79 -18.63
CA ALA A 31 12.67 15.03 -19.77
C ALA A 31 13.79 14.08 -19.31
N LYS A 32 14.74 14.60 -18.52
CA LYS A 32 15.84 13.81 -17.95
C LYS A 32 15.34 12.67 -17.08
N LEU A 33 14.40 12.93 -16.17
CA LEU A 33 13.81 11.90 -15.31
C LEU A 33 13.07 10.83 -16.12
N ARG A 34 12.34 11.22 -17.17
CA ARG A 34 11.68 10.26 -18.07
C ARG A 34 12.68 9.35 -18.77
N THR A 35 13.76 9.90 -19.32
CA THR A 35 14.82 9.11 -19.95
C THR A 35 15.50 8.17 -18.96
N GLU A 36 15.75 8.62 -17.74
CA GLU A 36 16.36 7.78 -16.69
C GLU A 36 15.43 6.63 -16.27
N ILE A 37 14.12 6.89 -16.16
CA ILE A 37 13.12 5.84 -15.91
C ILE A 37 13.12 4.82 -17.05
N GLU A 38 13.13 5.27 -18.31
CA GLU A 38 13.16 4.38 -19.48
C GLU A 38 14.44 3.53 -19.52
N ASP A 39 15.61 4.12 -19.27
CA ASP A 39 16.89 3.40 -19.21
C ASP A 39 16.90 2.35 -18.09
N LEU A 40 16.44 2.72 -16.89
CA LEU A 40 16.29 1.79 -15.76
C LEU A 40 15.32 0.64 -16.10
N GLN A 41 14.20 0.94 -16.75
CA GLN A 41 13.26 -0.08 -17.22
C GLN A 41 13.89 -1.00 -18.28
N MET A 42 14.68 -0.48 -19.21
CA MET A 42 15.38 -1.27 -20.21
C MET A 42 16.43 -2.19 -19.58
N LYS A 43 17.21 -1.70 -18.61
CA LYS A 43 18.19 -2.50 -17.85
C LYS A 43 17.50 -3.62 -17.05
N CYS A 44 16.35 -3.35 -16.45
CA CYS A 44 15.53 -4.37 -15.80
C CYS A 44 15.03 -5.44 -16.79
N LYS A 45 14.64 -5.06 -18.01
CA LYS A 45 14.20 -6.02 -19.05
C LYS A 45 15.35 -6.84 -19.64
N GLY A 46 16.53 -6.23 -19.84
CA GLY A 46 17.72 -6.90 -20.39
C GLY A 46 18.41 -7.86 -19.41
N SER A 47 18.19 -7.68 -18.10
CA SER A 47 18.71 -8.56 -17.04
C SER A 47 17.81 -9.76 -16.74
N VAL A 48 16.70 -9.94 -17.48
CA VAL A 48 15.86 -11.16 -17.44
C VAL A 48 16.57 -12.31 -18.14
N ARG A 49 17.72 -12.73 -17.58
CA ARG A 49 18.21 -14.09 -17.75
C ARG A 49 17.30 -14.96 -16.88
N LEU A 50 16.63 -15.94 -17.49
CA LEU A 50 15.67 -16.85 -16.85
C LEU A 50 16.11 -17.20 -15.42
N GLN A 51 15.49 -16.56 -14.43
CA GLN A 51 15.48 -17.09 -13.08
C GLN A 51 14.33 -18.09 -13.06
N THR A 52 14.67 -19.38 -12.92
CA THR A 52 13.72 -20.46 -12.68
C THR A 52 12.98 -20.30 -11.36
N THR A 53 13.54 -19.51 -10.42
CA THR A 53 12.92 -19.11 -9.17
C THR A 53 12.28 -17.73 -9.32
N PRO A 54 10.99 -17.55 -8.96
CA PRO A 54 10.34 -16.25 -9.03
C PRO A 54 11.05 -15.22 -8.14
N THR A 55 11.25 -14.01 -8.66
CA THR A 55 11.84 -12.91 -7.90
C THR A 55 10.93 -12.52 -6.73
N SER A 56 11.51 -11.94 -5.67
CA SER A 56 10.72 -11.38 -4.56
C SER A 56 9.67 -10.36 -5.04
N TRP A 57 9.98 -9.60 -6.10
CA TRP A 57 9.04 -8.67 -6.74
C TRP A 57 7.85 -9.39 -7.39
N ALA A 58 8.11 -10.47 -8.12
CA ALA A 58 7.07 -11.28 -8.74
C ALA A 58 6.19 -11.94 -7.66
N LEU A 59 6.81 -12.50 -6.62
CA LEU A 59 6.09 -13.12 -5.49
C LEU A 59 5.22 -12.10 -4.75
N ALA A 60 5.73 -10.90 -4.44
CA ALA A 60 4.94 -9.87 -3.78
C ALA A 60 3.78 -9.37 -4.66
N SER A 61 4.02 -9.19 -5.95
CA SER A 61 2.96 -8.81 -6.90
C SER A 61 1.87 -9.88 -6.95
N GLU A 62 2.27 -11.16 -6.98
CA GLU A 62 1.37 -12.29 -6.98
C GLU A 62 0.60 -12.42 -5.66
N TYR A 63 1.26 -12.18 -4.51
CA TYR A 63 0.64 -12.15 -3.20
C TYR A 63 -0.55 -11.18 -3.15
N PHE A 64 -0.37 -9.93 -3.58
CA PHE A 64 -1.46 -8.96 -3.59
C PHE A 64 -2.55 -9.32 -4.61
N ARG A 65 -2.20 -9.97 -5.72
CA ARG A 65 -3.18 -10.47 -6.70
C ARG A 65 -4.05 -11.56 -6.09
N GLN A 66 -3.44 -12.58 -5.48
CA GLN A 66 -4.14 -13.67 -4.80
C GLN A 66 -4.95 -13.16 -3.62
N PHE A 67 -4.45 -12.16 -2.90
CA PHE A 67 -5.20 -11.54 -1.81
C PHE A 67 -6.51 -10.93 -2.29
N ASN A 68 -6.47 -10.04 -3.30
CA ASN A 68 -7.69 -9.44 -3.84
C ASN A 68 -8.63 -10.49 -4.45
N TYR A 69 -8.07 -11.51 -5.09
CA TYR A 69 -8.88 -12.60 -5.64
C TYR A 69 -9.60 -13.36 -4.53
N TYR A 70 -8.89 -13.74 -3.47
CA TYR A 70 -9.47 -14.37 -2.28
C TYR A 70 -10.57 -13.51 -1.65
N LEU A 71 -10.33 -12.20 -1.46
CA LEU A 71 -11.32 -11.28 -0.89
C LEU A 71 -12.64 -11.24 -1.69
N SER A 72 -12.59 -11.55 -2.99
CA SER A 72 -13.78 -11.61 -3.85
C SER A 72 -14.64 -12.86 -3.61
N SER A 73 -14.06 -13.95 -3.11
CA SER A 73 -14.80 -15.17 -2.74
C SER A 73 -14.06 -16.03 -1.71
N PRO A 74 -14.02 -15.61 -0.42
CA PRO A 74 -13.19 -16.23 0.62
C PRO A 74 -13.48 -17.72 0.85
N GLY A 75 -14.75 -18.12 0.75
CA GLY A 75 -15.18 -19.51 0.97
C GLY A 75 -14.71 -20.45 -0.14
N THR A 76 -14.94 -20.06 -1.40
CA THR A 76 -14.59 -20.88 -2.57
C THR A 76 -13.08 -20.95 -2.78
N LEU A 77 -12.37 -19.87 -2.47
CA LEU A 77 -10.95 -19.72 -2.80
C LEU A 77 -10.01 -20.09 -1.64
N TYR A 78 -10.54 -20.53 -0.50
CA TYR A 78 -9.74 -20.89 0.67
C TYR A 78 -8.63 -21.90 0.37
N LYS A 79 -8.96 -23.02 -0.29
CA LYS A 79 -7.98 -24.07 -0.59
C LYS A 79 -6.85 -23.57 -1.50
N MET A 80 -7.19 -22.74 -2.48
CA MET A 80 -6.22 -22.15 -3.41
C MET A 80 -5.30 -21.16 -2.68
N ALA A 81 -5.88 -20.24 -1.90
CA ALA A 81 -5.12 -19.27 -1.10
C ALA A 81 -4.22 -19.96 -0.06
N SER A 82 -4.73 -20.99 0.62
CA SER A 82 -3.95 -21.79 1.56
C SER A 82 -2.74 -22.45 0.89
N THR A 83 -2.95 -23.16 -0.22
CA THR A 83 -1.87 -23.83 -0.96
C THR A 83 -0.82 -22.82 -1.41
N PHE A 84 -1.25 -21.69 -1.95
CA PHE A 84 -0.37 -20.62 -2.40
C PHE A 84 0.46 -20.03 -1.25
N LEU A 85 -0.17 -19.65 -0.12
CA LEU A 85 0.56 -19.05 1.00
C LEU A 85 1.57 -20.02 1.62
N HIS A 86 1.23 -21.32 1.73
CA HIS A 86 2.16 -22.35 2.24
C HIS A 86 3.35 -22.59 1.29
N GLU A 87 3.21 -22.30 -0.01
CA GLU A 87 4.30 -22.40 -0.98
C GLU A 87 5.26 -21.19 -0.93
N ILE A 88 4.72 -19.99 -0.70
CA ILE A 88 5.50 -18.74 -0.82
C ILE A 88 5.99 -18.15 0.51
N MET A 89 5.42 -18.58 1.64
CA MET A 89 5.78 -18.08 2.97
C MET A 89 6.57 -19.10 3.78
N ALA A 90 7.45 -18.61 4.63
CA ALA A 90 8.08 -19.44 5.65
C ALA A 90 7.03 -19.92 6.67
N PRO A 91 7.16 -21.13 7.25
CA PRO A 91 6.20 -21.66 8.23
C PRO A 91 6.02 -20.77 9.47
N ASP A 92 7.03 -19.97 9.79
CA ASP A 92 7.13 -19.06 10.93
C ASP A 92 6.91 -17.58 10.56
N VAL A 93 6.34 -17.31 9.38
CA VAL A 93 6.02 -15.95 8.92
C VAL A 93 5.21 -15.17 9.95
N THR A 94 5.51 -13.88 10.10
CA THR A 94 4.80 -13.00 11.03
C THR A 94 4.55 -11.62 10.44
N ASP A 95 3.40 -11.04 10.82
CA ASP A 95 3.07 -9.62 10.57
C ASP A 95 3.42 -8.72 11.78
N GLY A 96 4.12 -9.27 12.78
CA GLY A 96 4.43 -8.62 14.06
C GLY A 96 3.42 -8.90 15.17
N SER A 97 2.24 -9.44 14.85
CA SER A 97 1.20 -9.80 15.83
C SER A 97 0.81 -11.29 15.74
N LEU A 98 0.64 -11.80 14.52
CA LEU A 98 0.25 -13.18 14.24
C LEU A 98 1.45 -13.98 13.72
N PHE A 99 1.43 -15.29 13.99
CA PHE A 99 2.51 -16.20 13.62
C PHE A 99 1.99 -17.38 12.80
N GLY A 100 2.69 -17.69 11.73
CA GLY A 100 2.44 -18.81 10.85
C GLY A 100 1.46 -18.51 9.71
N VAL A 101 1.57 -19.34 8.67
CA VAL A 101 0.82 -19.20 7.41
C VAL A 101 -0.69 -19.24 7.63
N ASP A 102 -1.17 -20.15 8.48
CA ASP A 102 -2.61 -20.29 8.74
C ASP A 102 -3.18 -19.06 9.47
N ALA A 103 -2.38 -18.40 10.30
CA ALA A 103 -2.80 -17.16 10.94
C ALA A 103 -2.89 -15.99 9.94
N GLN A 104 -2.00 -15.96 8.94
CA GLN A 104 -2.09 -14.99 7.84
C GLN A 104 -3.33 -15.22 6.97
N LEU A 105 -3.66 -16.47 6.67
CA LEU A 105 -4.87 -16.81 5.94
C LEU A 105 -6.14 -16.49 6.75
N GLU A 106 -6.12 -16.72 8.06
CA GLU A 106 -7.23 -16.34 8.94
C GLU A 106 -7.41 -14.82 8.96
N ASN A 107 -6.33 -14.04 8.97
CA ASN A 107 -6.40 -12.59 8.84
C ASN A 107 -7.07 -12.16 7.52
N TRP A 108 -6.74 -12.82 6.40
CA TRP A 108 -7.43 -12.58 5.13
C TRP A 108 -8.93 -12.85 5.23
N ARG A 109 -9.31 -13.95 5.88
CA ARG A 109 -10.72 -14.32 6.11
C ARG A 109 -11.44 -13.29 6.96
N LEU A 110 -10.82 -12.83 8.04
CA LEU A 110 -11.39 -11.83 8.95
C LEU A 110 -11.57 -10.49 8.26
N LEU A 111 -10.60 -10.05 7.44
CA LEU A 111 -10.73 -8.83 6.65
C LEU A 111 -11.93 -8.90 5.70
N ALA A 112 -12.09 -10.00 4.97
CA ALA A 112 -13.23 -10.20 4.08
C ALA A 112 -14.57 -10.36 4.82
N LEU A 113 -14.54 -10.92 6.03
CA LEU A 113 -15.72 -11.12 6.85
C LEU A 113 -16.18 -9.81 7.51
N TYR A 114 -15.26 -8.95 7.93
CA TYR A 114 -15.59 -7.77 8.72
C TYR A 114 -15.93 -6.57 7.86
N PHE A 115 -15.23 -6.37 6.75
CA PHE A 115 -15.36 -5.20 5.90
C PHE A 115 -16.05 -5.55 4.57
N GLY A 116 -16.84 -4.60 4.04
CA GLY A 116 -17.40 -4.73 2.70
C GLY A 116 -16.41 -4.25 1.64
N ASP A 117 -16.53 -4.76 0.40
CA ASP A 117 -15.80 -4.29 -0.79
C ASP A 117 -14.31 -4.04 -0.58
N VAL A 118 -13.62 -4.95 0.13
CA VAL A 118 -12.20 -4.79 0.44
C VAL A 118 -11.37 -4.97 -0.82
N ARG A 119 -10.47 -4.01 -1.08
CA ARG A 119 -9.50 -4.06 -2.17
C ARG A 119 -8.18 -3.44 -1.76
N VAL A 120 -7.08 -4.10 -2.11
CA VAL A 120 -5.72 -3.61 -1.87
C VAL A 120 -5.02 -3.38 -3.19
N ASP A 121 -4.78 -2.12 -3.52
CA ASP A 121 -3.99 -1.77 -4.69
C ASP A 121 -2.51 -1.69 -4.34
N LEU A 122 -1.67 -2.50 -4.99
CA LEU A 122 -0.22 -2.34 -4.96
C LEU A 122 0.17 -1.10 -5.78
N LYS A 123 0.76 -0.09 -5.14
CA LYS A 123 1.21 1.16 -5.78
C LYS A 123 2.67 1.11 -6.19
N GLY A 124 3.47 0.29 -5.53
CA GLY A 124 4.86 0.12 -5.89
C GLY A 124 5.58 -0.84 -4.97
N LEU A 125 6.73 -1.30 -5.44
CA LEU A 125 7.66 -2.13 -4.70
C LEU A 125 9.03 -1.43 -4.69
N ARG A 126 9.76 -1.55 -3.60
CA ARG A 126 11.14 -1.06 -3.47
C ARG A 126 11.97 -2.04 -2.65
N THR A 127 13.20 -2.24 -3.03
CA THR A 127 14.18 -3.09 -2.34
C THR A 127 15.30 -2.24 -1.78
N PRO A 128 15.20 -1.78 -0.52
CA PRO A 128 16.29 -1.02 0.10
C PRO A 128 17.54 -1.88 0.36
N THR A 129 17.37 -3.19 0.55
CA THR A 129 18.45 -4.18 0.70
C THR A 129 18.10 -5.46 -0.06
N THR A 130 19.05 -6.40 -0.19
CA THR A 130 18.85 -7.68 -0.88
C THR A 130 17.70 -8.51 -0.28
N ASP A 131 17.60 -8.51 1.05
CA ASP A 131 16.64 -9.35 1.79
C ASP A 131 15.39 -8.59 2.24
N THR A 132 15.27 -7.31 1.86
CA THR A 132 14.13 -6.48 2.25
C THR A 132 13.37 -6.03 1.01
N LEU A 133 12.08 -6.33 0.98
CA LEU A 133 11.14 -5.80 0.00
C LEU A 133 10.07 -5.00 0.74
N ILE A 134 9.87 -3.74 0.34
CA ILE A 134 8.83 -2.88 0.88
C ILE A 134 7.77 -2.65 -0.20
N ALA A 135 6.53 -2.98 0.15
CA ALA A 135 5.37 -2.70 -0.69
C ALA A 135 4.63 -1.45 -0.21
N GLY A 136 4.36 -0.53 -1.14
CA GLY A 136 3.44 0.58 -0.93
C GLY A 136 2.06 0.18 -1.42
N THR A 137 1.06 0.17 -0.54
CA THR A 137 -0.31 -0.24 -0.88
C THR A 137 -1.34 0.83 -0.52
N VAL A 138 -2.45 0.86 -1.25
CA VAL A 138 -3.66 1.60 -0.86
C VAL A 138 -4.78 0.60 -0.66
N THR A 139 -5.25 0.51 0.58
CA THR A 139 -6.39 -0.34 0.95
C THR A 139 -7.66 0.49 0.93
N ARG A 140 -8.70 -0.02 0.25
CA ARG A 140 -10.05 0.52 0.28
C ARG A 140 -10.97 -0.54 0.87
N ALA A 141 -11.90 -0.10 1.72
CA ALA A 141 -12.87 -0.95 2.36
C ALA A 141 -14.12 -0.12 2.70
N THR A 142 -15.28 -0.74 2.58
CA THR A 142 -16.57 -0.19 2.99
C THR A 142 -16.84 -0.57 4.45
N ILE A 143 -17.06 0.44 5.30
CA ILE A 143 -17.52 0.22 6.68
C ILE A 143 -19.02 -0.08 6.63
N THR A 144 -19.40 -1.24 7.16
CA THR A 144 -20.79 -1.71 7.22
C THR A 144 -21.24 -1.87 8.68
N ASN A 145 -22.54 -2.11 8.91
CA ASN A 145 -23.05 -2.47 10.24
C ASN A 145 -22.32 -3.71 10.80
N ASN A 146 -22.00 -4.70 9.95
CA ASN A 146 -21.23 -5.87 10.36
C ASN A 146 -19.80 -5.50 10.79
N THR A 147 -19.17 -4.52 10.12
CA THR A 147 -17.86 -3.98 10.52
C THR A 147 -17.91 -3.39 11.92
N LEU A 148 -18.90 -2.54 12.20
CA LEU A 148 -19.05 -1.94 13.52
C LEU A 148 -19.31 -3.03 14.58
N ARG A 149 -20.17 -4.01 14.30
CA ARG A 149 -20.47 -5.11 15.24
C ARG A 149 -19.28 -6.00 15.57
N ARG A 150 -18.41 -6.27 14.59
CA ARG A 150 -17.34 -7.27 14.74
C ARG A 150 -15.96 -6.65 15.00
N ALA A 151 -15.59 -5.61 14.23
CA ALA A 151 -14.27 -4.99 14.32
C ALA A 151 -14.22 -3.83 15.31
N PHE A 152 -15.35 -3.12 15.50
CA PHE A 152 -15.41 -1.94 16.38
C PHE A 152 -16.61 -1.98 17.33
N PRO A 153 -16.77 -3.04 18.15
CA PRO A 153 -17.97 -3.25 18.95
C PRO A 153 -18.33 -2.05 19.84
N GLN A 154 -17.32 -1.35 20.35
CA GLN A 154 -17.43 -0.14 21.16
C GLN A 154 -18.03 1.09 20.44
N LEU A 155 -18.10 1.07 19.11
CA LEU A 155 -18.68 2.14 18.30
C LEU A 155 -20.14 1.85 17.91
N ASN A 156 -20.71 0.73 18.35
CA ASN A 156 -22.13 0.46 18.13
C ASN A 156 -22.99 1.13 19.19
N SER A 157 -23.89 1.99 18.74
CA SER A 157 -24.93 2.60 19.58
C SER A 157 -26.07 1.63 19.94
N ASP A 158 -25.98 0.34 19.59
CA ASP A 158 -27.05 -0.64 19.79
C ASP A 158 -27.12 -1.22 21.20
N GLY A 159 -26.29 -0.73 22.12
CA GLY A 159 -26.36 -1.02 23.56
C GLY A 159 -25.97 -2.45 23.96
N VAL A 160 -25.56 -3.29 22.99
CA VAL A 160 -25.07 -4.66 23.25
C VAL A 160 -23.54 -4.69 23.30
N GLY A 161 -22.87 -3.64 22.82
CA GLY A 161 -21.42 -3.49 22.79
C GLY A 161 -20.86 -2.68 23.96
N GLY A 162 -21.00 -3.17 25.18
CA GLY A 162 -20.36 -2.59 26.36
C GLY A 162 -19.96 -3.70 27.31
N GLY A 163 -18.75 -4.22 27.14
CA GLY A 163 -18.16 -5.13 28.12
C GLY A 163 -18.25 -4.51 29.50
N HIS A 164 -19.06 -5.12 30.35
CA HIS A 164 -19.17 -4.80 31.77
C HIS A 164 -17.79 -4.99 32.40
N ILE A 165 -16.97 -3.94 32.42
CA ILE A 165 -15.84 -3.87 33.34
C ILE A 165 -16.47 -3.72 34.71
N LYS A 166 -16.73 -4.85 35.39
CA LYS A 166 -16.97 -4.85 36.83
C LYS A 166 -15.67 -4.35 37.48
N PRO A 167 -15.70 -3.26 38.26
CA PRO A 167 -14.55 -2.90 39.05
C PRO A 167 -14.32 -4.01 40.07
N ASN A 168 -13.20 -4.71 39.92
CA ASN A 168 -12.64 -5.57 40.95
C ASN A 168 -12.14 -4.66 42.08
N ALA A 169 -12.78 -4.74 43.24
CA ALA A 169 -12.25 -4.18 44.47
C ALA A 169 -12.56 -5.13 45.61
N GLU A 170 -11.77 -6.21 45.69
CA GLU A 170 -11.44 -6.80 46.98
C GLU A 170 -10.03 -6.34 47.41
N SER A 171 -9.94 -6.05 48.71
CA SER A 171 -8.75 -6.01 49.56
C SER A 171 -7.99 -4.69 49.68
N ALA A 172 -8.35 -3.92 50.72
CA ALA A 172 -7.38 -3.33 51.63
C ALA A 172 -7.98 -3.26 53.05
N ARG A 173 -7.51 -4.17 53.92
CA ARG A 173 -7.42 -4.15 55.40
C ARG A 173 -8.50 -3.45 56.22
#